data_AF-J4GHU4-F1
#
_entry.id   AF-J4GHU4-F1
#
_cell.length_a   1.000
_cell.length_b   1.000
_cell.length_c   1.000
_cell.angle_alpha   90.00
_cell.angle_beta   90.00
_cell.angle_gamma   90.00
#
_symmetry.space_group_name_H-M   'P 1'
#
loop_
_entity.id
_entity.type
_entity.pdbx_description
1 polymer ?
#
loop_
_entity_poly.entity_id
_entity_poly.type
_entity_poly.pdbx_seq_one_letter_code
_entity_poly.pdbx_strand_id
1 'polypeptide(L)'
;MLSRPSSRLLSRSLTLPHRRALGSTSPLSAVYLLPLDPQAPAANGQALADVDTARLWSAAPRAEKPAKAGTTHLFYATPTAEDVTALASLGGCFASTAGDERRELVRKAVGSAVKQVSALGEGVHGQTVHVDASADPHAAAVAAHLALYEFTLKTDPPSPFNPRLTQPLPDKLAFEPLAQSEAWNAGVVYAMSQNLARTLSEMPGNMMTPTIFAERIKSEFAGIPNVNVIVRDAAWAAEQNMNTFLSVAKGSSEPAKFLEMQDVRPILFVGKGITFDSGGISIKPSAGMKLMRGDMGGAAAVCSAALAIAQLRLPVNLKVVAPLSENLPGPSAMKPGDVVYAMNGKSVEIDNTDAEGRLVLADALYYGTSVFQPHTVVDVATLTGAMHVALGEVFTGVFTVRAPPPLQPARPAAETRAAPRRTRTASGTRWTAPARASTTRSGGCR
;
A
#
# COMPACT_ATOMS: atom_id res chain seq x y z
N MET A 1 -23.56 -81.55 24.67
CA MET A 1 -23.06 -82.12 23.40
C MET A 1 -22.73 -80.94 22.50
N LEU A 2 -21.53 -80.64 22.01
CA LEU A 2 -20.22 -81.29 21.84
C LEU A 2 -19.16 -80.14 21.81
N SER A 3 -18.22 -80.06 22.76
CA SER A 3 -16.76 -80.35 22.61
C SER A 3 -15.94 -79.51 21.60
N ARG A 4 -15.18 -78.54 22.14
CA ARG A 4 -13.70 -78.24 22.03
C ARG A 4 -12.92 -78.65 20.75
N PRO A 5 -11.85 -77.90 20.32
CA PRO A 5 -10.64 -77.74 21.15
C PRO A 5 -9.84 -76.42 21.04
N SER A 6 -8.84 -76.36 21.94
CA SER A 6 -7.84 -75.31 22.16
C SER A 6 -6.80 -75.21 21.04
N SER A 7 -6.19 -74.03 20.89
CA SER A 7 -4.76 -73.94 20.56
C SER A 7 -4.10 -72.82 21.38
N ARG A 8 -3.07 -73.21 22.14
CA ARG A 8 -2.11 -72.32 22.81
C ARG A 8 -1.01 -72.00 21.81
N LEU A 9 -0.62 -70.74 21.64
CA LEU A 9 0.72 -70.41 21.16
C LEU A 9 1.22 -69.10 21.80
N LEU A 10 2.16 -69.30 22.73
CA LEU A 10 3.43 -68.57 22.93
C LEU A 10 3.42 -67.05 23.11
N SER A 11 3.69 -66.67 24.36
CA SER A 11 4.40 -65.45 24.75
C SER A 11 5.68 -65.25 23.93
N ARG A 12 5.77 -64.12 23.24
CA ARG A 12 7.05 -63.49 22.87
C ARG A 12 7.04 -62.05 23.36
N SER A 13 7.84 -61.79 24.38
CA SER A 13 8.29 -60.44 24.75
C SER A 13 9.11 -59.86 23.60
N LEU A 14 8.47 -59.06 22.75
CA LEU A 14 9.17 -58.16 21.85
C LEU A 14 9.52 -56.90 22.66
N THR A 15 10.77 -56.87 23.13
CA THR A 15 11.45 -55.64 23.51
C THR A 15 11.43 -54.69 22.32
N LEU A 16 10.53 -53.70 22.37
CA LEU A 16 10.54 -52.56 21.47
C LEU A 16 11.91 -51.87 21.60
N PRO A 17 12.68 -51.69 20.51
CA PRO A 17 13.85 -50.84 20.56
C PRO A 17 13.39 -49.42 20.91
N HIS A 18 14.15 -48.77 21.78
CA HIS A 18 13.95 -47.40 22.24
C HIS A 18 13.24 -46.53 21.19
N ARG A 19 12.08 -45.96 21.59
CA ARG A 19 11.60 -44.69 21.03
C ARG A 19 12.80 -43.75 20.98
N ARG A 20 13.39 -43.54 19.80
CA ARG A 20 14.11 -42.31 19.53
C ARG A 20 13.12 -41.21 19.88
N ALA A 21 13.45 -40.42 20.89
CA ALA A 21 12.76 -39.17 21.15
C ALA A 21 12.64 -38.46 19.80
N LEU A 22 11.40 -38.14 19.41
CA LEU A 22 11.16 -37.11 18.42
C LEU A 22 12.00 -35.92 18.89
N GLY A 23 13.00 -35.57 18.08
CA GLY A 23 13.97 -34.54 18.42
C GLY A 23 13.24 -33.31 18.94
N SER A 24 13.81 -32.70 19.97
CA SER A 24 13.45 -31.33 20.33
C SER A 24 13.37 -30.53 19.04
N THR A 25 12.22 -29.95 18.74
CA THR A 25 12.08 -29.00 17.65
C THR A 25 12.96 -27.82 18.01
N SER A 26 14.21 -27.82 17.54
CA SER A 26 15.00 -26.61 17.52
C SER A 26 14.17 -25.57 16.76
N PRO A 27 13.91 -24.40 17.33
CA PRO A 27 13.30 -23.32 16.56
C PRO A 27 14.19 -23.08 15.34
N LEU A 28 13.58 -22.94 14.16
CA LEU A 28 14.31 -22.49 12.97
C LEU A 28 15.04 -21.19 13.34
N SER A 29 16.32 -21.06 13.05
CA SER A 29 17.12 -19.95 13.57
C SER A 29 17.15 -18.75 12.63
N ALA A 30 17.21 -18.94 11.31
CA ALA A 30 17.10 -17.85 10.33
C ALA A 30 16.30 -18.22 9.06
N VAL A 31 15.69 -17.21 8.43
CA VAL A 31 15.03 -17.34 7.14
C VAL A 31 15.72 -16.44 6.12
N TYR A 32 16.08 -16.99 4.96
CA TYR A 32 16.73 -16.26 3.87
C TYR A 32 15.79 -16.17 2.67
N LEU A 33 15.73 -15.01 2.04
CA LEU A 33 14.95 -14.78 0.82
C LEU A 33 15.88 -14.26 -0.27
N LEU A 34 16.10 -15.08 -1.29
CA LEU A 34 17.07 -14.80 -2.35
C LEU A 34 16.34 -14.73 -3.71
N PRO A 35 16.05 -13.52 -4.23
CA PRO A 35 15.58 -13.38 -5.59
C PRO A 35 16.71 -13.66 -6.58
N LEU A 36 16.46 -14.51 -7.58
CA LEU A 36 17.47 -14.93 -8.57
C LEU A 36 16.97 -14.84 -10.01
N ASP A 37 17.90 -14.64 -10.95
CA ASP A 37 17.61 -14.81 -12.37
C ASP A 37 17.57 -16.31 -12.69
N PRO A 38 16.42 -16.88 -13.13
CA PRO A 38 16.33 -18.31 -13.41
C PRO A 38 17.22 -18.78 -14.56
N GLN A 39 17.71 -17.87 -15.42
CA GLN A 39 18.66 -18.18 -16.51
C GLN A 39 20.12 -18.08 -16.06
N ALA A 40 20.40 -17.37 -14.97
CA ALA A 40 21.73 -17.19 -14.39
C ALA A 40 21.66 -17.30 -12.85
N PRO A 41 21.28 -18.46 -12.28
CA PRO A 41 20.96 -18.57 -10.86
C PRO A 41 22.17 -18.38 -9.93
N ALA A 42 23.40 -18.44 -10.45
CA ALA A 42 24.63 -18.20 -9.72
C ALA A 42 25.05 -16.71 -9.64
N ALA A 43 24.37 -15.81 -10.36
CA ALA A 43 24.90 -14.49 -10.72
C ALA A 43 24.47 -13.32 -9.82
N ASN A 44 23.59 -13.52 -8.83
CA ASN A 44 23.12 -12.41 -8.00
C ASN A 44 24.08 -12.15 -6.83
N GLY A 45 24.62 -10.94 -6.82
CA GLY A 45 25.74 -10.50 -5.98
C GLY A 45 25.41 -10.51 -4.49
N GLN A 46 26.39 -10.96 -3.70
CA GLN A 46 26.29 -11.27 -2.27
C GLN A 46 25.40 -12.48 -1.96
N ALA A 47 25.63 -13.59 -2.66
CA ALA A 47 25.18 -14.89 -2.17
C ALA A 47 25.70 -15.08 -0.73
N LEU A 48 24.79 -15.41 0.18
CA LEU A 48 25.11 -15.88 1.52
C LEU A 48 26.22 -16.94 1.41
N ALA A 49 27.32 -16.80 2.16
CA ALA A 49 28.60 -17.44 1.87
C ALA A 49 28.60 -18.98 1.75
N ASP A 50 27.50 -19.65 2.11
CA ASP A 50 27.36 -21.10 2.11
C ASP A 50 26.11 -21.61 1.35
N VAL A 51 25.43 -20.74 0.56
CA VAL A 51 24.25 -21.12 -0.23
C VAL A 51 24.58 -21.17 -1.71
N ASP A 52 24.68 -22.38 -2.25
CA ASP A 52 24.75 -22.60 -3.70
C ASP A 52 23.35 -22.51 -4.32
N THR A 53 22.96 -21.28 -4.66
CA THR A 53 21.66 -20.97 -5.28
C THR A 53 21.45 -21.71 -6.60
N ALA A 54 22.52 -21.93 -7.38
CA ALA A 54 22.44 -22.66 -8.65
C ALA A 54 22.11 -24.13 -8.41
N ARG A 55 22.79 -24.79 -7.47
CA ARG A 55 22.51 -26.18 -7.08
C ARG A 55 21.09 -26.32 -6.53
N LEU A 56 20.68 -25.47 -5.60
CA LEU A 56 19.34 -25.52 -5.01
C LEU A 56 18.26 -25.29 -6.07
N TRP A 57 18.39 -24.24 -6.88
CA TRP A 57 17.45 -23.96 -7.96
C TRP A 57 17.36 -25.12 -8.96
N SER A 58 18.50 -25.75 -9.28
CA SER A 58 18.56 -26.88 -10.19
C SER A 58 17.89 -28.16 -9.68
N ALA A 59 17.74 -28.28 -8.35
CA ALA A 59 17.10 -29.41 -7.67
C ALA A 59 15.56 -29.28 -7.61
N ALA A 60 15.02 -28.08 -7.87
CA ALA A 60 13.58 -27.87 -8.00
C ALA A 60 13.05 -28.44 -9.34
N PRO A 61 11.76 -28.80 -9.43
CA PRO A 61 11.16 -29.30 -10.67
C PRO A 61 11.36 -28.35 -11.85
N ARG A 62 11.96 -28.84 -12.93
CA ARG A 62 12.24 -28.05 -14.14
C ARG A 62 11.05 -28.05 -15.10
N ALA A 63 10.84 -26.90 -15.74
CA ALA A 63 9.97 -26.76 -16.91
C ALA A 63 10.83 -26.42 -18.14
N GLU A 64 10.30 -26.70 -19.34
CA GLU A 64 10.97 -26.33 -20.61
C GLU A 64 11.12 -24.80 -20.77
N LYS A 65 10.23 -24.03 -20.15
CA LYS A 65 10.25 -22.57 -20.18
C LYS A 65 10.86 -22.02 -18.89
N PRO A 66 11.59 -20.89 -18.95
CA PRO A 66 12.08 -20.20 -17.75
C PRO A 66 10.93 -19.90 -16.78
N ALA A 67 11.20 -20.05 -15.47
CA ALA A 67 10.23 -19.78 -14.43
C ALA A 67 9.73 -18.32 -14.50
N LYS A 68 8.43 -18.11 -14.31
CA LYS A 68 7.84 -16.78 -14.27
C LYS A 68 8.33 -16.02 -13.03
N ALA A 69 8.32 -14.69 -13.10
CA ALA A 69 8.60 -13.86 -11.93
C ALA A 69 7.61 -14.17 -10.79
N GLY A 70 8.11 -14.39 -9.58
CA GLY A 70 7.33 -14.80 -8.40
C GLY A 70 7.28 -16.31 -8.15
N THR A 71 7.70 -17.16 -9.11
CA THR A 71 7.86 -18.60 -8.83
C THR A 71 8.88 -18.78 -7.72
N THR A 72 8.45 -19.33 -6.59
CA THR A 72 9.28 -19.47 -5.39
C THR A 72 9.36 -20.93 -4.98
N HIS A 73 10.55 -21.35 -4.53
CA HIS A 73 10.84 -22.66 -3.97
C HIS A 73 11.44 -22.48 -2.57
N LEU A 74 10.96 -23.28 -1.62
CA LEU A 74 11.48 -23.32 -0.25
C LEU A 74 12.44 -24.50 -0.10
N PHE A 75 13.60 -24.24 0.46
CA PHE A 75 14.61 -25.22 0.81
C PHE A 75 14.82 -25.17 2.33
N TYR A 76 14.75 -26.33 2.96
CA TYR A 76 14.95 -26.49 4.40
C TYR A 76 16.36 -26.97 4.67
N ALA A 77 16.86 -26.72 5.87
CA ALA A 77 18.22 -27.05 6.27
C ALA A 77 19.28 -26.39 5.36
N THR A 78 19.04 -25.12 5.00
CA THR A 78 19.91 -24.32 4.13
C THR A 78 19.93 -22.85 4.59
N PRO A 79 21.10 -22.25 4.87
CA PRO A 79 22.45 -22.84 4.81
C PRO A 79 22.76 -23.86 5.91
N THR A 80 22.21 -23.68 7.11
CA THR A 80 22.42 -24.62 8.23
C THR A 80 21.19 -25.49 8.45
N ALA A 81 21.32 -26.53 9.28
CA ALA A 81 20.27 -27.51 9.53
C ALA A 81 18.95 -26.90 10.09
N GLU A 82 19.02 -25.70 10.64
CA GLU A 82 17.91 -24.99 11.29
C GLU A 82 17.39 -23.81 10.44
N ASP A 83 17.86 -23.64 9.21
CA ASP A 83 17.48 -22.51 8.37
C ASP A 83 16.52 -22.88 7.25
N VAL A 84 15.80 -21.87 6.76
CA VAL A 84 14.98 -21.96 5.54
C VAL A 84 15.47 -20.94 4.53
N THR A 85 15.70 -21.39 3.29
CA THR A 85 16.01 -20.51 2.16
C THR A 85 14.85 -20.52 1.15
N ALA A 86 14.27 -19.36 0.89
CA ALA A 86 13.31 -19.13 -0.17
C ALA A 86 14.02 -18.56 -1.41
N LEU A 87 14.07 -19.33 -2.50
CA LEU A 87 14.56 -18.85 -3.78
C LEU A 87 13.38 -18.37 -4.63
N ALA A 88 13.44 -17.14 -5.13
CA ALA A 88 12.37 -16.53 -5.90
C ALA A 88 12.83 -16.14 -7.31
N SER A 89 12.16 -16.62 -8.34
CA SER A 89 12.47 -16.25 -9.72
C SER A 89 12.14 -14.77 -9.97
N LEU A 90 13.11 -14.03 -10.52
CA LEU A 90 12.96 -12.69 -11.09
C LEU A 90 12.34 -12.73 -12.51
N GLY A 91 12.16 -13.92 -13.08
CA GLY A 91 11.59 -14.13 -14.41
C GLY A 91 12.64 -14.20 -15.52
N GLY A 92 12.36 -14.98 -16.56
CA GLY A 92 13.31 -15.22 -17.67
C GLY A 92 13.61 -14.04 -18.60
N CYS A 93 12.98 -12.88 -18.39
CA CYS A 93 13.31 -11.65 -19.14
C CYS A 93 14.07 -10.63 -18.26
N PHE A 94 14.35 -10.96 -17.00
CA PHE A 94 14.87 -10.00 -16.03
C PHE A 94 16.13 -9.29 -16.52
N ALA A 95 17.14 -10.03 -17.01
CA ALA A 95 18.38 -9.47 -17.56
C ALA A 95 18.16 -8.45 -18.69
N SER A 96 17.12 -8.63 -19.51
CA SER A 96 16.79 -7.74 -20.64
C SER A 96 15.83 -6.59 -20.29
N THR A 97 15.21 -6.64 -19.11
CA THR A 97 14.24 -5.64 -18.67
C THR A 97 14.93 -4.52 -17.88
N ALA A 98 14.53 -3.26 -18.11
CA ALA A 98 15.07 -2.08 -17.45
C ALA A 98 13.97 -1.19 -16.84
N GLY A 99 14.37 -0.20 -16.04
CA GLY A 99 13.46 0.81 -15.49
C GLY A 99 12.41 0.24 -14.53
N ASP A 100 11.21 0.81 -14.54
CA ASP A 100 10.12 0.43 -13.63
C ASP A 100 9.61 -1.00 -13.84
N GLU A 101 9.66 -1.50 -15.07
CA GLU A 101 9.27 -2.88 -15.36
C GLU A 101 10.20 -3.87 -14.64
N ARG A 102 11.51 -3.60 -14.60
CA ARG A 102 12.48 -4.42 -13.85
C ARG A 102 12.19 -4.39 -12.36
N ARG A 103 11.82 -3.22 -11.82
CA ARG A 103 11.46 -3.05 -10.40
C ARG A 103 10.22 -3.86 -10.04
N GLU A 104 9.21 -3.90 -10.90
CA GLU A 104 8.01 -4.73 -10.69
C GLU A 104 8.34 -6.23 -10.66
N LEU A 105 9.31 -6.70 -11.47
CA LEU A 105 9.78 -8.09 -11.39
C LEU A 105 10.40 -8.40 -10.02
N VAL A 106 11.22 -7.50 -9.47
CA VAL A 106 11.76 -7.63 -8.11
C VAL A 106 10.63 -7.66 -7.08
N ARG A 107 9.68 -6.72 -7.17
CA ARG A 107 8.55 -6.67 -6.21
C ARG A 107 7.72 -7.95 -6.24
N LYS A 108 7.43 -8.46 -7.44
CA LYS A 108 6.68 -9.70 -7.62
C LYS A 108 7.44 -10.90 -7.06
N ALA A 109 8.74 -11.01 -7.32
CA ALA A 109 9.58 -12.08 -6.79
C ALA A 109 9.60 -12.09 -5.25
N VAL A 110 10.00 -10.96 -4.66
CA VAL A 110 10.12 -10.82 -3.20
C VAL A 110 8.76 -10.97 -2.51
N GLY A 111 7.72 -10.30 -3.02
CA GLY A 111 6.39 -10.38 -2.43
C GLY A 111 5.78 -11.79 -2.48
N SER A 112 6.00 -12.54 -3.57
CA SER A 112 5.60 -13.95 -3.64
C SER A 112 6.35 -14.82 -2.64
N ALA A 113 7.64 -14.60 -2.46
CA ALA A 113 8.44 -15.37 -1.52
C ALA A 113 8.08 -15.08 -0.06
N VAL A 114 7.84 -13.81 0.29
CA VAL A 114 7.32 -13.45 1.63
C VAL A 114 6.00 -14.15 1.92
N LYS A 115 5.08 -14.22 0.96
CA LYS A 115 3.82 -14.96 1.14
C LYS A 115 4.04 -16.45 1.40
N GLN A 116 4.98 -17.08 0.69
CA GLN A 116 5.30 -18.49 0.92
C GLN A 116 5.98 -18.73 2.26
N VAL A 117 6.92 -17.87 2.66
CA VAL A 117 7.56 -17.92 3.98
C VAL A 117 6.51 -17.74 5.08
N SER A 118 5.66 -16.71 4.99
CA SER A 118 4.59 -16.48 5.97
C SER A 118 3.60 -17.64 6.06
N ALA A 119 3.40 -18.41 4.97
CA ALA A 119 2.54 -19.58 4.96
C ALA A 119 3.13 -20.79 5.71
N LEU A 120 4.40 -20.75 6.13
CA LEU A 120 4.98 -21.73 7.05
C LEU A 120 4.40 -21.62 8.48
N GLY A 121 3.65 -20.56 8.77
CA GLY A 121 2.90 -20.39 10.01
C GLY A 121 3.79 -20.20 11.23
N GLU A 122 3.36 -20.76 12.37
CA GLU A 122 4.01 -20.57 13.68
C GLU A 122 5.49 -20.94 13.69
N GLY A 123 5.95 -21.81 12.79
CA GLY A 123 7.37 -22.20 12.69
C GLY A 123 8.32 -21.07 12.30
N VAL A 124 7.82 -19.97 11.72
CA VAL A 124 8.63 -18.78 11.36
C VAL A 124 8.13 -17.51 12.03
N HIS A 125 7.09 -17.57 12.85
CA HIS A 125 6.55 -16.37 13.49
C HIS A 125 7.57 -15.73 14.44
N GLY A 126 7.69 -14.40 14.36
CA GLY A 126 8.66 -13.63 15.15
C GLY A 126 10.10 -13.73 14.66
N GLN A 127 10.35 -14.43 13.55
CA GLN A 127 11.70 -14.52 12.96
C GLN A 127 12.02 -13.35 12.04
N THR A 128 13.31 -13.06 11.91
CA THR A 128 13.84 -12.13 10.92
C THR A 128 14.11 -12.87 9.61
N VAL A 129 13.56 -12.33 8.53
CA VAL A 129 13.84 -12.75 7.16
C VAL A 129 14.95 -11.88 6.59
N HIS A 130 16.09 -12.49 6.29
CA HIS A 130 17.23 -11.85 5.64
C HIS A 130 17.02 -11.86 4.12
N VAL A 131 16.86 -10.67 3.54
CA VAL A 131 16.51 -10.48 2.12
C VAL A 131 17.75 -10.10 1.32
N ASP A 132 18.08 -10.88 0.28
CA ASP A 132 19.00 -10.42 -0.75
C ASP A 132 18.33 -9.31 -1.56
N ALA A 133 18.81 -8.10 -1.32
CA ALA A 133 18.32 -6.85 -1.86
C ALA A 133 19.16 -6.36 -3.05
N SER A 134 20.18 -7.12 -3.49
CA SER A 134 21.20 -6.69 -4.46
C SER A 134 20.64 -6.25 -5.81
N ALA A 135 19.52 -6.84 -6.24
CA ALA A 135 18.86 -6.54 -7.50
C ALA A 135 18.24 -5.13 -7.54
N ASP A 136 17.57 -4.72 -6.45
CA ASP A 136 17.02 -3.38 -6.21
C ASP A 136 16.58 -3.29 -4.73
N PRO A 137 17.37 -2.63 -3.85
CA PRO A 137 17.08 -2.64 -2.42
C PRO A 137 15.77 -1.94 -2.05
N HIS A 138 15.41 -0.90 -2.78
CA HIS A 138 14.17 -0.17 -2.54
C HIS A 138 12.95 -1.02 -2.92
N ALA A 139 12.96 -1.62 -4.12
CA ALA A 139 11.86 -2.47 -4.57
C ALA A 139 11.68 -3.72 -3.69
N ALA A 140 12.78 -4.34 -3.25
CA ALA A 140 12.76 -5.48 -2.34
C ALA A 140 12.13 -5.12 -0.99
N ALA A 141 12.58 -4.02 -0.36
CA ALA A 141 12.02 -3.52 0.89
C ALA A 141 10.52 -3.22 0.77
N VAL A 142 10.11 -2.54 -0.31
CA VAL A 142 8.70 -2.23 -0.58
C VAL A 142 7.87 -3.51 -0.63
N ALA A 143 8.30 -4.47 -1.44
CA ALA A 143 7.53 -5.69 -1.63
C ALA A 143 7.45 -6.56 -0.38
N ALA A 144 8.55 -6.69 0.37
CA ALA A 144 8.58 -7.51 1.58
C ALA A 144 7.51 -7.06 2.59
N HIS A 145 7.48 -5.77 2.87
CA HIS A 145 6.57 -5.18 3.85
C HIS A 145 5.13 -5.04 3.34
N LEU A 146 4.92 -4.74 2.05
CA LEU A 146 3.56 -4.71 1.49
C LEU A 146 2.92 -6.09 1.41
N ALA A 147 3.71 -7.13 1.16
CA ALA A 147 3.24 -8.51 1.05
C ALA A 147 2.88 -9.13 2.39
N LEU A 148 3.56 -8.74 3.48
CA LEU A 148 3.24 -9.17 4.84
C LEU A 148 1.97 -8.52 5.40
N TYR A 149 1.64 -7.30 4.94
CA TYR A 149 0.49 -6.58 5.44
C TYR A 149 -0.82 -7.34 5.20
N GLU A 150 -1.56 -7.52 6.28
CA GLU A 150 -2.88 -8.11 6.30
C GLU A 150 -3.76 -7.31 7.27
N PHE A 151 -4.86 -6.74 6.77
CA PHE A 151 -5.87 -6.14 7.63
C PHE A 151 -6.89 -7.18 8.05
N THR A 152 -7.17 -7.24 9.35
CA THR A 152 -8.22 -8.09 9.91
C THR A 152 -8.74 -7.47 11.20
N LEU A 153 -10.02 -7.67 11.50
CA LEU A 153 -10.61 -7.38 12.82
C LEU A 153 -11.20 -8.65 13.45
N LYS A 154 -10.80 -9.82 12.95
CA LYS A 154 -11.13 -11.09 13.59
C LYS A 154 -10.54 -11.11 15.01
N THR A 155 -11.24 -11.78 15.91
CA THR A 155 -10.82 -11.95 17.29
C THR A 155 -9.87 -13.12 17.48
N ASP A 156 -9.91 -14.09 16.56
CA ASP A 156 -9.04 -15.27 16.55
C ASP A 156 -8.52 -15.52 15.11
N PRO A 157 -7.19 -15.47 14.90
CA PRO A 157 -6.18 -15.02 15.86
C PRO A 157 -6.37 -13.52 16.23
N PRO A 158 -5.76 -13.04 17.33
CA PRO A 158 -5.80 -11.64 17.71
C PRO A 158 -5.35 -10.71 16.58
N SER A 159 -6.03 -9.58 16.43
CA SER A 159 -5.70 -8.56 15.43
C SER A 159 -4.87 -7.42 16.02
N PRO A 160 -3.84 -6.92 15.31
CA PRO A 160 -3.13 -5.70 15.69
C PRO A 160 -3.99 -4.43 15.56
N PHE A 161 -5.13 -4.52 14.85
CA PHE A 161 -6.09 -3.44 14.67
C PHE A 161 -7.25 -3.50 15.67
N ASN A 162 -7.24 -4.44 16.61
CA ASN A 162 -8.27 -4.55 17.65
C ASN A 162 -8.19 -3.34 18.60
N PRO A 163 -9.25 -2.52 18.74
CA PRO A 163 -9.23 -1.34 19.60
C PRO A 163 -9.15 -1.68 21.10
N ARG A 164 -9.39 -2.95 21.46
CA ARG A 164 -9.28 -3.46 22.84
C ARG A 164 -7.93 -4.11 23.12
N LEU A 165 -6.99 -4.05 22.18
CA LEU A 165 -5.66 -4.61 22.37
C LEU A 165 -4.91 -3.79 23.44
N THR A 166 -4.52 -4.44 24.54
CA THR A 166 -3.85 -3.79 25.67
C THR A 166 -2.33 -3.88 25.60
N GLN A 167 -1.80 -4.81 24.80
CA GLN A 167 -0.36 -5.00 24.58
C GLN A 167 -0.10 -5.24 23.09
N PRO A 168 1.00 -4.72 22.54
CA PRO A 168 1.35 -4.96 21.15
C PRO A 168 1.53 -6.47 20.89
N LEU A 169 1.03 -6.92 19.74
CA LEU A 169 1.28 -8.29 19.28
C LEU A 169 2.71 -8.40 18.76
N PRO A 170 3.38 -9.56 18.91
CA PRO A 170 4.66 -9.80 18.26
C PRO A 170 4.49 -9.73 16.74
N ASP A 171 5.50 -9.20 16.06
CA ASP A 171 5.51 -9.16 14.60
C ASP A 171 5.47 -10.59 14.03
N LYS A 172 4.68 -10.78 12.96
CA LYS A 172 4.63 -12.06 12.25
C LYS A 172 5.99 -12.40 11.66
N LEU A 173 6.64 -11.43 11.02
CA LEU A 173 7.99 -11.53 10.46
C LEU A 173 8.64 -10.13 10.53
N ALA A 174 9.94 -10.09 10.76
CA ALA A 174 10.76 -8.90 10.53
C ALA A 174 11.59 -9.06 9.25
N PHE A 175 12.07 -7.96 8.66
CA PHE A 175 12.87 -7.99 7.44
C PHE A 175 14.15 -7.18 7.59
N GLU A 176 15.28 -7.79 7.25
CA GLU A 176 16.59 -7.14 7.18
C GLU A 176 17.25 -7.44 5.84
N PRO A 177 17.93 -6.47 5.20
CA PRO A 177 18.68 -6.75 3.99
C PRO A 177 20.00 -7.44 4.33
N LEU A 178 20.50 -8.34 3.47
CA LEU A 178 21.85 -8.90 3.62
C LEU A 178 22.94 -7.82 3.59
N ALA A 179 22.68 -6.72 2.87
CA ALA A 179 23.51 -5.52 2.92
C ALA A 179 22.65 -4.27 3.10
N GLN A 180 22.93 -3.55 4.18
CA GLN A 180 22.23 -2.33 4.53
C GLN A 180 22.48 -1.22 3.50
N SER A 181 21.42 -0.50 3.13
CA SER A 181 21.51 0.67 2.25
C SER A 181 20.46 1.72 2.58
N GLU A 182 20.72 2.97 2.19
CA GLU A 182 19.72 4.05 2.26
C GLU A 182 18.49 3.74 1.39
N ALA A 183 18.69 3.08 0.23
CA ALA A 183 17.62 2.67 -0.66
C ALA A 183 16.67 1.66 -0.02
N TRP A 184 17.19 0.69 0.74
CA TRP A 184 16.36 -0.23 1.54
C TRP A 184 15.53 0.54 2.57
N ASN A 185 16.18 1.39 3.37
CA ASN A 185 15.49 2.20 4.39
C ASN A 185 14.38 3.07 3.79
N ALA A 186 14.65 3.68 2.62
CA ALA A 186 13.64 4.42 1.90
C ALA A 186 12.47 3.53 1.46
N GLY A 187 12.75 2.32 0.96
CA GLY A 187 11.71 1.37 0.58
C GLY A 187 10.84 0.91 1.76
N VAL A 188 11.42 0.75 2.97
CA VAL A 188 10.65 0.49 4.20
C VAL A 188 9.69 1.64 4.49
N VAL A 189 10.16 2.89 4.44
CA VAL A 189 9.31 4.09 4.65
C VAL A 189 8.17 4.15 3.65
N TYR A 190 8.43 3.87 2.37
CA TYR A 190 7.41 3.83 1.32
C TYR A 190 6.34 2.76 1.62
N ALA A 191 6.77 1.56 1.99
CA ALA A 191 5.85 0.46 2.30
C ALA A 191 4.99 0.75 3.53
N MET A 192 5.60 1.25 4.61
CA MET A 192 4.89 1.59 5.84
C MET A 192 3.88 2.70 5.61
N SER A 193 4.26 3.73 4.85
CA SER A 193 3.35 4.83 4.51
C SER A 193 2.18 4.34 3.64
N GLN A 194 2.43 3.47 2.65
CA GLN A 194 1.34 2.88 1.88
C GLN A 194 0.46 1.95 2.74
N ASN A 195 1.04 1.20 3.68
CA ASN A 195 0.29 0.37 4.63
C ASN A 195 -0.53 1.20 5.62
N LEU A 196 -0.07 2.39 6.00
CA LEU A 196 -0.88 3.36 6.74
C LEU A 196 -2.09 3.78 5.92
N ALA A 197 -1.90 4.19 4.65
CA ALA A 197 -3.02 4.55 3.78
C ALA A 197 -4.02 3.39 3.61
N ARG A 198 -3.53 2.15 3.43
CA ARG A 198 -4.34 0.93 3.38
C ARG A 198 -5.14 0.74 4.68
N THR A 199 -4.48 0.90 5.83
CA THR A 199 -5.12 0.75 7.15
C THR A 199 -6.23 1.77 7.34
N LEU A 200 -5.95 3.04 7.07
CA LEU A 200 -6.93 4.11 7.23
C LEU A 200 -8.15 3.86 6.32
N SER A 201 -7.94 3.38 5.09
CA SER A 201 -9.01 3.10 4.12
C SER A 201 -9.79 1.82 4.40
N GLU A 202 -9.17 0.84 5.06
CA GLU A 202 -9.78 -0.47 5.33
C GLU A 202 -10.54 -0.49 6.66
N MET A 203 -10.17 0.38 7.60
CA MET A 203 -10.84 0.51 8.90
C MET A 203 -12.35 0.84 8.74
N PRO A 204 -13.24 0.19 9.52
CA PRO A 204 -14.67 0.48 9.49
C PRO A 204 -14.98 1.95 9.81
N GLY A 205 -16.01 2.53 9.19
CA GLY A 205 -16.36 3.96 9.37
C GLY A 205 -16.64 4.33 10.83
N ASN A 206 -17.24 3.44 11.61
CA ASN A 206 -17.47 3.64 13.05
C ASN A 206 -16.18 3.59 13.91
N MET A 207 -15.06 3.12 13.35
CA MET A 207 -13.74 3.04 13.99
C MET A 207 -12.71 3.96 13.31
N MET A 208 -13.10 4.66 12.25
CA MET A 208 -12.28 5.62 11.52
C MET A 208 -13.12 6.84 11.19
N THR A 209 -13.68 7.46 12.23
CA THR A 209 -14.44 8.72 12.09
C THR A 209 -13.51 9.88 11.70
N PRO A 210 -14.02 11.05 11.27
CA PRO A 210 -13.20 12.24 11.00
C PRO A 210 -12.28 12.60 12.17
N THR A 211 -12.79 12.50 13.40
CA THR A 211 -12.01 12.74 14.62
C THR A 211 -10.91 11.71 14.79
N ILE A 212 -11.22 10.40 14.67
CA ILE A 212 -10.24 9.33 14.84
C ILE A 212 -9.17 9.38 13.73
N PHE A 213 -9.55 9.67 12.49
CA PHE A 213 -8.60 9.85 11.39
C PHE A 213 -7.62 10.98 11.71
N ALA A 214 -8.13 12.13 12.14
CA ALA A 214 -7.28 13.29 12.44
C ALA A 214 -6.31 13.02 13.60
N GLU A 215 -6.78 12.39 14.68
CA GLU A 215 -5.92 12.01 15.81
C GLU A 215 -4.92 10.92 15.45
N ARG A 216 -5.33 9.95 14.61
CA ARG A 216 -4.43 8.92 14.10
C ARG A 216 -3.29 9.56 13.31
N ILE A 217 -3.61 10.44 12.35
CA ILE A 217 -2.59 11.17 11.59
C ILE A 217 -1.69 11.98 12.52
N LYS A 218 -2.26 12.76 13.45
CA LYS A 218 -1.45 13.52 14.42
C LYS A 218 -0.49 12.64 15.22
N SER A 219 -0.91 11.44 15.61
CA SER A 219 -0.06 10.46 16.30
C SER A 219 1.07 9.92 15.42
N GLU A 220 0.83 9.65 14.14
CA GLU A 220 1.87 9.17 13.20
C GLU A 220 2.97 10.22 12.96
N PHE A 221 2.62 11.51 13.07
CA PHE A 221 3.58 12.61 12.98
C PHE A 221 4.23 12.98 14.32
N ALA A 222 3.88 12.31 15.43
CA ALA A 222 4.47 12.58 16.73
C ALA A 222 5.99 12.33 16.70
N GLY A 223 6.78 13.33 17.13
CA GLY A 223 8.24 13.25 17.13
C GLY A 223 8.91 13.52 15.78
N ILE A 224 8.15 13.76 14.71
CA ILE A 224 8.71 14.22 13.44
C ILE A 224 9.03 15.71 13.54
N PRO A 225 10.30 16.12 13.35
CA PRO A 225 10.67 17.52 13.45
C PRO A 225 10.07 18.33 12.30
N ASN A 226 9.82 19.62 12.54
CA ASN A 226 9.39 20.59 11.55
C ASN A 226 8.05 20.29 10.85
N VAL A 227 7.21 19.42 11.43
CA VAL A 227 5.83 19.22 10.97
C VAL A 227 4.86 19.57 12.09
N ASN A 228 3.93 20.48 11.80
CA ASN A 228 2.82 20.79 12.69
C ASN A 228 1.51 20.30 12.07
N VAL A 229 0.81 19.41 12.78
CA VAL A 229 -0.51 18.90 12.39
C VAL A 229 -1.58 19.63 13.20
N ILE A 230 -2.37 20.44 12.51
CA ILE A 230 -3.47 21.20 13.09
C ILE A 230 -4.78 20.55 12.68
N VAL A 231 -5.63 20.28 13.67
CA VAL A 231 -6.99 19.78 13.47
C VAL A 231 -7.95 20.90 13.80
N ARG A 232 -8.67 21.39 12.79
CA ARG A 232 -9.72 22.40 12.93
C ARG A 232 -11.08 21.72 13.07
N ASP A 233 -11.99 22.36 13.76
CA ASP A 233 -13.36 21.88 13.95
C ASP A 233 -14.35 22.56 12.99
N ALA A 234 -15.61 22.16 13.10
CA ALA A 234 -16.68 22.69 12.27
C ALA A 234 -16.96 24.19 12.53
N ALA A 235 -16.71 24.68 13.76
CA ALA A 235 -16.88 26.08 14.10
C ALA A 235 -15.86 26.95 13.36
N TRP A 236 -14.59 26.55 13.38
CA TRP A 236 -13.56 27.19 12.56
C TRP A 236 -13.90 27.15 11.07
N ALA A 237 -14.38 26.01 10.55
CA ALA A 237 -14.77 25.91 9.14
C ALA A 237 -15.94 26.87 8.80
N ALA A 238 -16.86 27.11 9.74
CA ALA A 238 -17.95 28.06 9.57
C ALA A 238 -17.45 29.51 9.55
N GLU A 239 -16.49 29.87 10.40
CA GLU A 239 -15.81 31.18 10.36
C GLU A 239 -15.10 31.42 9.03
N GLN A 240 -14.60 30.36 8.40
CA GLN A 240 -14.00 30.40 7.06
C GLN A 240 -15.04 30.40 5.93
N ASN A 241 -16.35 30.37 6.21
CA ASN A 241 -17.44 30.26 5.23
C ASN A 241 -17.33 29.01 4.31
N MET A 242 -16.83 27.89 4.83
CA MET A 242 -16.71 26.63 4.08
C MET A 242 -18.07 25.91 3.97
N ASN A 243 -19.07 26.56 3.38
CA ASN A 243 -20.45 26.07 3.44
C ASN A 243 -20.69 24.85 2.53
N THR A 244 -19.91 24.64 1.47
CA THR A 244 -20.03 23.41 0.66
C THR A 244 -19.45 22.19 1.37
N PHE A 245 -18.40 22.38 2.17
CA PHE A 245 -17.91 21.34 3.08
C PHE A 245 -18.91 21.06 4.21
N LEU A 246 -19.38 22.11 4.89
CA LEU A 246 -20.31 21.98 6.02
C LEU A 246 -21.68 21.44 5.61
N SER A 247 -22.13 21.69 4.37
CA SER A 247 -23.39 21.15 3.86
C SER A 247 -23.39 19.63 3.71
N VAL A 248 -22.22 19.03 3.49
CA VAL A 248 -22.05 17.57 3.46
C VAL A 248 -22.09 17.03 4.89
N ALA A 249 -21.32 17.63 5.79
CA ALA A 249 -21.14 17.13 7.14
C ALA A 249 -22.42 17.16 8.01
N LYS A 250 -23.31 18.14 7.80
CA LYS A 250 -24.52 18.33 8.62
C LYS A 250 -25.51 17.13 8.60
N GLY A 251 -25.34 16.18 7.68
CA GLY A 251 -26.11 14.94 7.66
C GLY A 251 -25.69 13.91 8.71
N SER A 252 -24.51 14.04 9.32
CA SER A 252 -24.02 13.17 10.39
C SER A 252 -24.05 13.85 11.75
N SER A 253 -24.16 13.06 12.82
CA SER A 253 -23.88 13.51 14.19
C SER A 253 -22.39 13.53 14.52
N GLU A 254 -21.56 12.88 13.70
CA GLU A 254 -20.11 12.87 13.87
C GLU A 254 -19.51 14.23 13.46
N PRO A 255 -18.71 14.89 14.32
CA PRO A 255 -18.18 16.22 14.03
C PRO A 255 -17.24 16.23 12.82
N ALA A 256 -17.47 17.18 11.91
CA ALA A 256 -16.54 17.47 10.83
C ALA A 256 -15.17 17.94 11.38
N LYS A 257 -14.10 17.54 10.70
CA LYS A 257 -12.73 18.00 10.98
C LYS A 257 -12.10 18.53 9.71
N PHE A 258 -11.23 19.52 9.84
CA PHE A 258 -10.42 19.99 8.73
C PHE A 258 -8.96 19.92 9.14
N LEU A 259 -8.24 18.96 8.56
CA LEU A 259 -6.84 18.71 8.88
C LEU A 259 -5.94 19.57 8.00
N GLU A 260 -4.97 20.24 8.63
CA GLU A 260 -3.98 21.09 8.00
C GLU A 260 -2.58 20.73 8.52
N MET A 261 -1.64 20.41 7.63
CA MET A 261 -0.22 20.25 7.97
C MET A 261 0.57 21.46 7.47
N GLN A 262 1.39 22.06 8.32
CA GLN A 262 2.01 23.36 8.02
C GLN A 262 3.47 23.34 7.51
N ASP A 263 3.73 24.08 6.41
CA ASP A 263 5.05 24.63 6.01
C ASP A 263 4.92 25.93 5.12
N VAL A 264 6.01 26.63 4.75
CA VAL A 264 6.04 27.93 4.05
C VAL A 264 6.11 27.81 2.51
N ARG A 265 5.21 28.50 1.79
CA ARG A 265 5.05 28.59 0.31
C ARG A 265 5.39 27.29 -0.48
N PRO A 266 4.50 26.30 -0.47
CA PRO A 266 4.87 24.92 -0.73
C PRO A 266 4.17 24.32 -1.96
N ILE A 267 4.46 23.04 -2.22
CA ILE A 267 3.52 22.15 -2.90
C ILE A 267 2.30 21.99 -1.98
N LEU A 268 1.08 21.98 -2.53
CA LEU A 268 -0.14 21.70 -1.78
C LEU A 268 -0.71 20.34 -2.19
N PHE A 269 -0.87 19.45 -1.22
CA PHE A 269 -1.68 18.25 -1.37
C PHE A 269 -3.05 18.44 -0.73
N VAL A 270 -4.10 18.04 -1.45
CA VAL A 270 -5.48 18.07 -0.95
C VAL A 270 -6.09 16.67 -1.06
N GLY A 271 -6.65 16.14 0.01
CA GLY A 271 -7.23 14.79 0.00
C GLY A 271 -8.71 14.80 0.36
N LYS A 272 -9.57 14.21 -0.48
CA LYS A 272 -10.98 13.94 -0.13
C LYS A 272 -11.01 13.02 1.10
N GLY A 273 -11.71 13.44 2.15
CA GLY A 273 -11.73 12.76 3.44
C GLY A 273 -13.13 12.31 3.90
N ILE A 274 -13.93 11.69 3.03
CA ILE A 274 -15.24 11.18 3.45
C ILE A 274 -15.07 9.83 4.17
N THR A 275 -15.20 9.79 5.49
CA THR A 275 -14.92 8.59 6.29
C THR A 275 -15.97 7.49 6.14
N PHE A 276 -17.19 7.88 5.75
CA PHE A 276 -18.19 6.96 5.26
C PHE A 276 -19.17 7.70 4.34
N ASP A 277 -19.40 7.13 3.15
CA ASP A 277 -20.30 7.70 2.16
C ASP A 277 -21.51 6.77 1.91
N SER A 278 -22.67 7.17 2.44
CA SER A 278 -23.94 6.52 2.12
C SER A 278 -24.61 7.08 0.87
N GLY A 279 -24.10 8.21 0.34
CA GLY A 279 -24.73 9.07 -0.66
C GLY A 279 -25.69 10.11 -0.11
N GLY A 280 -25.99 10.10 1.19
CA GLY A 280 -26.95 11.04 1.79
C GLY A 280 -28.38 10.73 1.33
N ILE A 281 -29.16 11.76 0.99
CA ILE A 281 -30.55 11.60 0.51
C ILE A 281 -30.61 10.89 -0.85
N SER A 282 -29.66 11.17 -1.74
CA SER A 282 -29.36 10.40 -2.96
C SER A 282 -28.67 9.08 -2.61
N ILE A 283 -29.36 8.25 -1.81
CA ILE A 283 -28.79 7.08 -1.15
C ILE A 283 -28.22 6.05 -2.14
N LYS A 284 -27.02 5.53 -1.83
CA LYS A 284 -26.42 4.41 -2.56
C LYS A 284 -27.19 3.11 -2.34
N PRO A 285 -27.13 2.15 -3.28
CA PRO A 285 -27.61 0.79 -3.05
C PRO A 285 -26.84 0.09 -1.92
N SER A 286 -27.51 -0.81 -1.19
CA SER A 286 -26.87 -1.58 -0.10
C SER A 286 -25.71 -2.45 -0.57
N ALA A 287 -25.77 -2.96 -1.81
CA ALA A 287 -24.73 -3.79 -2.38
C ALA A 287 -23.43 -2.99 -2.52
N GLY A 288 -22.37 -3.45 -1.87
CA GLY A 288 -21.05 -2.80 -1.93
C GLY A 288 -20.91 -1.54 -1.07
N MET A 289 -21.97 -0.99 -0.47
CA MET A 289 -21.92 0.22 0.35
C MET A 289 -20.88 0.14 1.48
N LYS A 290 -20.64 -1.06 2.04
CA LYS A 290 -19.59 -1.26 3.06
C LYS A 290 -18.20 -0.76 2.62
N LEU A 291 -17.90 -0.79 1.31
CA LEU A 291 -16.62 -0.35 0.75
C LEU A 291 -16.43 1.18 0.84
N MET A 292 -17.52 1.93 1.06
CA MET A 292 -17.49 3.40 1.21
C MET A 292 -16.83 3.88 2.51
N ARG A 293 -16.42 2.95 3.40
CA ARG A 293 -15.43 3.25 4.45
C ARG A 293 -14.09 3.73 3.89
N GLY A 294 -13.76 3.35 2.65
CA GLY A 294 -12.55 3.76 1.94
C GLY A 294 -12.70 5.07 1.17
N ASP A 295 -13.81 5.81 1.31
CA ASP A 295 -14.06 7.06 0.56
C ASP A 295 -13.26 8.28 1.06
N MET A 296 -12.42 8.04 2.07
CA MET A 296 -11.39 8.92 2.59
C MET A 296 -9.99 8.55 2.05
N GLY A 297 -9.93 7.64 1.05
CA GLY A 297 -8.67 7.15 0.47
C GLY A 297 -7.80 8.27 -0.12
N GLY A 298 -8.43 9.36 -0.57
CA GLY A 298 -7.73 10.58 -0.98
C GLY A 298 -6.93 11.22 0.15
N ALA A 299 -7.59 11.49 1.28
CA ALA A 299 -6.95 11.98 2.51
C ALA A 299 -5.90 11.00 3.04
N ALA A 300 -6.20 9.70 3.04
CA ALA A 300 -5.28 8.66 3.47
C ALA A 300 -3.97 8.69 2.67
N ALA A 301 -4.08 8.78 1.34
CA ALA A 301 -2.94 8.79 0.43
C ALA A 301 -2.07 10.03 0.62
N VAL A 302 -2.66 11.24 0.65
CA VAL A 302 -1.86 12.48 0.76
C VAL A 302 -1.21 12.64 2.13
N CYS A 303 -1.90 12.27 3.22
CA CYS A 303 -1.34 12.33 4.57
C CYS A 303 -0.21 11.31 4.74
N SER A 304 -0.38 10.09 4.20
CA SER A 304 0.67 9.07 4.28
C SER A 304 1.87 9.40 3.38
N ALA A 305 1.65 10.00 2.21
CA ALA A 305 2.73 10.50 1.38
C ALA A 305 3.52 11.61 2.08
N ALA A 306 2.83 12.52 2.77
CA ALA A 306 3.49 13.56 3.57
C ALA A 306 4.31 12.97 4.73
N LEU A 307 3.82 11.90 5.36
CA LEU A 307 4.56 11.17 6.39
C LEU A 307 5.87 10.60 5.81
N ALA A 308 5.81 9.93 4.66
CA ALA A 308 6.99 9.42 3.97
C ALA A 308 7.99 10.53 3.65
N ILE A 309 7.51 11.64 3.07
CA ILE A 309 8.33 12.81 2.72
C ILE A 309 9.07 13.35 3.95
N ALA A 310 8.37 13.47 5.08
CA ALA A 310 8.94 13.98 6.32
C ALA A 310 9.94 13.00 6.96
N GLN A 311 9.62 11.71 7.01
CA GLN A 311 10.52 10.66 7.52
C GLN A 311 11.81 10.55 6.70
N LEU A 312 11.72 10.72 5.37
CA LEU A 312 12.86 10.76 4.46
C LEU A 312 13.59 12.10 4.46
N ARG A 313 13.07 13.10 5.19
CA ARG A 313 13.65 14.45 5.30
C ARG A 313 13.92 15.08 3.93
N LEU A 314 12.99 14.89 2.99
CA LEU A 314 13.15 15.47 1.66
C LEU A 314 13.15 17.00 1.76
N PRO A 315 14.03 17.70 1.03
CA PRO A 315 14.16 19.16 1.12
C PRO A 315 13.06 19.87 0.30
N VAL A 316 11.81 19.63 0.65
CA VAL A 316 10.64 20.21 -0.01
C VAL A 316 9.69 20.79 1.03
N ASN A 317 9.11 21.94 0.69
CA ASN A 317 8.05 22.51 1.50
C ASN A 317 6.72 21.93 1.04
N LEU A 318 5.96 21.34 1.96
CA LEU A 318 4.68 20.67 1.68
C LEU A 318 3.59 21.15 2.63
N LYS A 319 2.44 21.53 2.08
CA LYS A 319 1.17 21.65 2.83
C LYS A 319 0.28 20.48 2.48
N VAL A 320 -0.43 19.98 3.48
CA VAL A 320 -1.51 19.01 3.29
C VAL A 320 -2.78 19.58 3.88
N VAL A 321 -3.87 19.44 3.14
CA VAL A 321 -5.21 19.80 3.58
C VAL A 321 -6.16 18.63 3.34
N ALA A 322 -6.94 18.25 4.35
CA ALA A 322 -7.95 17.21 4.21
C ALA A 322 -9.25 17.63 4.93
N PRO A 323 -10.32 17.96 4.19
CA PRO A 323 -11.66 18.09 4.76
C PRO A 323 -12.20 16.69 5.09
N LEU A 324 -12.54 16.47 6.35
CA LEU A 324 -12.97 15.18 6.89
C LEU A 324 -14.42 15.26 7.40
N SER A 325 -15.29 14.42 6.87
CA SER A 325 -16.69 14.30 7.29
C SER A 325 -17.27 12.94 6.92
N GLU A 326 -18.51 12.67 7.35
CA GLU A 326 -19.33 11.61 6.77
C GLU A 326 -20.39 12.23 5.84
N ASN A 327 -20.95 11.41 4.94
CA ASN A 327 -22.10 11.76 4.13
C ASN A 327 -23.27 10.80 4.43
N LEU A 328 -24.19 11.25 5.29
CA LEU A 328 -25.29 10.44 5.85
C LEU A 328 -26.67 11.10 5.67
N PRO A 329 -27.77 10.33 5.55
CA PRO A 329 -29.14 10.83 5.42
C PRO A 329 -29.76 11.21 6.77
N GLY A 330 -29.05 12.00 7.58
CA GLY A 330 -29.58 12.50 8.84
C GLY A 330 -30.66 13.57 8.67
N PRO A 331 -31.33 13.98 9.75
CA PRO A 331 -32.44 14.95 9.71
C PRO A 331 -32.04 16.33 9.18
N SER A 332 -30.74 16.67 9.26
CA SER A 332 -30.18 17.93 8.79
C SER A 332 -29.43 17.81 7.47
N ALA A 333 -29.50 16.65 6.79
CA ALA A 333 -28.77 16.40 5.55
C ALA A 333 -29.09 17.43 4.46
N MET A 334 -28.13 17.65 3.56
CA MET A 334 -28.39 18.37 2.31
C MET A 334 -29.42 17.61 1.48
N LYS A 335 -30.25 18.35 0.74
CA LYS A 335 -31.31 17.81 -0.10
C LYS A 335 -31.01 18.10 -1.57
N PRO A 336 -31.38 17.22 -2.50
CA PRO A 336 -31.42 17.55 -3.92
C PRO A 336 -32.14 18.89 -4.17
N GLY A 337 -31.50 19.79 -4.90
CA GLY A 337 -31.98 21.16 -5.17
C GLY A 337 -31.60 22.22 -4.12
N ASP A 338 -30.96 21.86 -3.01
CA ASP A 338 -30.39 22.86 -2.09
C ASP A 338 -29.32 23.67 -2.83
N VAL A 339 -29.33 25.00 -2.67
CA VAL A 339 -28.29 25.89 -3.18
C VAL A 339 -27.45 26.38 -2.02
N VAL A 340 -26.13 26.18 -2.10
CA VAL A 340 -25.15 26.59 -1.09
C VAL A 340 -24.10 27.52 -1.71
N TYR A 341 -23.53 28.43 -0.92
CA TYR A 341 -22.49 29.34 -1.38
C TYR A 341 -21.13 28.88 -0.84
N ALA A 342 -20.24 28.48 -1.74
CA ALA A 342 -18.87 28.08 -1.39
C ALA A 342 -18.07 29.24 -0.77
N MET A 343 -16.94 28.92 -0.15
CA MET A 343 -16.02 29.88 0.48
C MET A 343 -15.59 31.01 -0.47
N ASN A 344 -15.54 30.75 -1.78
CA ASN A 344 -15.21 31.74 -2.80
C ASN A 344 -16.41 32.57 -3.30
N GLY A 345 -17.58 32.43 -2.67
CA GLY A 345 -18.81 33.15 -3.02
C GLY A 345 -19.59 32.56 -4.20
N LYS A 346 -19.11 31.50 -4.87
CA LYS A 346 -19.88 30.84 -5.93
C LYS A 346 -21.04 30.05 -5.34
N SER A 347 -22.23 30.20 -5.91
CA SER A 347 -23.35 29.32 -5.62
C SER A 347 -23.16 27.95 -6.29
N VAL A 348 -23.62 26.91 -5.61
CA VAL A 348 -23.62 25.52 -6.07
C VAL A 348 -25.00 24.93 -5.77
N GLU A 349 -25.70 24.51 -6.82
CA GLU A 349 -26.90 23.69 -6.68
C GLU A 349 -26.48 22.23 -6.47
N ILE A 350 -26.98 21.63 -5.39
CA ILE A 350 -26.73 20.24 -5.03
C ILE A 350 -27.83 19.40 -5.67
N ASP A 351 -27.67 19.04 -6.93
CA ASP A 351 -28.64 18.17 -7.63
C ASP A 351 -28.57 16.71 -7.11
N ASN A 352 -27.37 16.24 -6.75
CA ASN A 352 -27.14 14.90 -6.24
C ASN A 352 -26.24 14.95 -5.00
N THR A 353 -26.72 14.41 -3.88
CA THR A 353 -26.01 14.42 -2.59
C THR A 353 -24.91 13.36 -2.51
N ASP A 354 -24.86 12.42 -3.46
CA ASP A 354 -23.79 11.42 -3.67
C ASP A 354 -22.64 11.96 -4.54
N ALA A 355 -22.69 13.26 -4.86
CA ALA A 355 -21.60 14.00 -5.47
C ALA A 355 -20.92 14.92 -4.44
N GLU A 356 -20.84 14.48 -3.18
CA GLU A 356 -20.34 15.22 -2.03
C GLU A 356 -18.84 15.51 -2.10
N GLY A 357 -18.05 14.60 -2.69
CA GLY A 357 -16.59 14.71 -2.72
C GLY A 357 -16.11 16.00 -3.38
N ARG A 358 -16.77 16.44 -4.45
CA ARG A 358 -16.44 17.71 -5.12
C ARG A 358 -16.87 18.94 -4.32
N LEU A 359 -17.89 18.81 -3.45
CA LEU A 359 -18.33 19.87 -2.55
C LEU A 359 -17.28 20.10 -1.47
N VAL A 360 -16.85 19.04 -0.77
CA VAL A 360 -15.82 19.17 0.28
C VAL A 360 -14.47 19.65 -0.29
N LEU A 361 -14.12 19.20 -1.50
CA LEU A 361 -12.90 19.64 -2.19
C LEU A 361 -12.96 21.09 -2.65
N ALA A 362 -14.13 21.64 -3.01
CA ALA A 362 -14.25 23.01 -3.50
C ALA A 362 -13.75 24.03 -2.47
N ASP A 363 -14.21 23.90 -1.22
CA ASP A 363 -13.76 24.76 -0.12
C ASP A 363 -12.30 24.49 0.26
N ALA A 364 -11.89 23.22 0.32
CA ALA A 364 -10.50 22.86 0.68
C ALA A 364 -9.47 23.36 -0.34
N LEU A 365 -9.76 23.23 -1.64
CA LEU A 365 -8.92 23.75 -2.72
C LEU A 365 -8.84 25.27 -2.67
N TYR A 366 -9.97 25.95 -2.45
CA TYR A 366 -9.98 27.40 -2.37
C TYR A 366 -9.24 27.91 -1.13
N TYR A 367 -9.46 27.31 0.05
CA TYR A 367 -8.71 27.59 1.27
C TYR A 367 -7.21 27.43 1.03
N GLY A 368 -6.79 26.24 0.58
CA GLY A 368 -5.37 25.92 0.41
C GLY A 368 -4.68 26.84 -0.60
N THR A 369 -5.36 27.20 -1.69
CA THR A 369 -4.78 28.07 -2.72
C THR A 369 -4.72 29.53 -2.31
N SER A 370 -5.77 30.05 -1.66
CA SER A 370 -5.83 31.46 -1.24
C SER A 370 -4.94 31.76 -0.04
N VAL A 371 -4.84 30.83 0.92
CA VAL A 371 -4.06 31.02 2.15
C VAL A 371 -2.57 30.72 1.94
N PHE A 372 -2.22 29.66 1.20
CA PHE A 372 -0.82 29.22 1.10
C PHE A 372 -0.11 29.63 -0.19
N GLN A 373 -0.84 30.08 -1.21
CA GLN A 373 -0.31 30.49 -2.51
C GLN A 373 0.72 29.48 -3.10
N PRO A 374 0.34 28.18 -3.20
CA PRO A 374 1.26 27.14 -3.64
C PRO A 374 1.61 27.26 -5.13
N HIS A 375 2.80 26.82 -5.52
CA HIS A 375 3.19 26.79 -6.95
C HIS A 375 2.64 25.58 -7.71
N THR A 376 2.28 24.52 -6.97
CA THR A 376 1.73 23.25 -7.46
C THR A 376 0.66 22.77 -6.49
N VAL A 377 -0.49 22.37 -7.03
CA VAL A 377 -1.58 21.73 -6.28
C VAL A 377 -1.78 20.34 -6.85
N VAL A 378 -1.90 19.34 -5.97
CA VAL A 378 -2.28 17.97 -6.31
C VAL A 378 -3.41 17.56 -5.38
N ASP A 379 -4.61 17.37 -5.92
CA ASP A 379 -5.69 16.74 -5.18
C ASP A 379 -5.82 15.25 -5.53
N VAL A 380 -6.16 14.44 -4.53
CA VAL A 380 -6.38 13.00 -4.66
C VAL A 380 -7.73 12.65 -4.05
N ALA A 381 -8.54 11.90 -4.78
CA ALA A 381 -9.89 11.56 -4.36
C ALA A 381 -10.42 10.27 -5.00
N THR A 382 -11.15 9.49 -4.21
CA THR A 382 -12.07 8.42 -4.65
C THR A 382 -13.35 9.03 -5.23
N LEU A 383 -13.20 9.84 -6.27
CA LEU A 383 -14.20 10.86 -6.60
C LEU A 383 -15.43 10.35 -7.36
N THR A 384 -15.27 9.36 -8.24
CA THR A 384 -16.36 8.91 -9.13
C THR A 384 -16.30 7.42 -9.39
N GLY A 385 -17.47 6.78 -9.42
CA GLY A 385 -17.60 5.42 -9.95
C GLY A 385 -17.26 5.32 -11.44
N ALA A 386 -17.40 6.43 -12.19
CA ALA A 386 -17.05 6.50 -13.60
C ALA A 386 -15.55 6.22 -13.86
N MET A 387 -14.66 6.60 -12.93
CA MET A 387 -13.24 6.30 -13.07
C MET A 387 -12.95 4.79 -13.02
N HIS A 388 -13.65 4.07 -12.12
CA HIS A 388 -13.54 2.62 -12.04
C HIS A 388 -14.06 1.95 -13.32
N VAL A 389 -15.16 2.43 -13.90
CA VAL A 389 -15.67 1.93 -15.20
C VAL A 389 -14.68 2.21 -16.34
N ALA A 390 -14.01 3.37 -16.33
CA ALA A 390 -13.13 3.79 -17.41
C ALA A 390 -11.75 3.08 -17.40
N LEU A 391 -11.10 2.99 -16.24
CA LEU A 391 -9.70 2.54 -16.12
C LEU A 391 -9.52 1.29 -15.24
N GLY A 392 -10.58 0.83 -14.55
CA GLY A 392 -10.50 -0.29 -13.62
C GLY A 392 -9.66 0.04 -12.39
N GLU A 393 -8.87 -0.95 -11.95
CA GLU A 393 -8.08 -0.89 -10.69
C GLU A 393 -6.58 -0.74 -10.93
N VAL A 394 -6.15 -0.75 -12.20
CA VAL A 394 -4.71 -0.76 -12.55
C VAL A 394 -4.14 0.65 -12.65
N PHE A 395 -4.96 1.62 -13.07
CA PHE A 395 -4.49 2.99 -13.33
C PHE A 395 -5.32 4.03 -12.57
N THR A 396 -4.63 5.01 -11.99
CA THR A 396 -5.24 6.24 -11.47
C THR A 396 -5.43 7.25 -12.59
N GLY A 397 -6.63 7.79 -12.75
CA GLY A 397 -6.89 8.89 -13.69
C GLY A 397 -6.32 10.22 -13.19
N VAL A 398 -5.64 10.96 -14.07
CA VAL A 398 -5.04 12.26 -13.75
C VAL A 398 -5.62 13.33 -14.69
N PHE A 399 -6.22 14.37 -14.11
CA PHE A 399 -6.67 15.56 -14.82
C PHE A 399 -5.77 16.73 -14.46
N THR A 400 -5.27 17.46 -15.46
CA THR A 400 -4.37 18.60 -15.22
C THR A 400 -4.59 19.69 -16.26
N VAL A 401 -4.51 20.94 -15.81
CA VAL A 401 -4.58 22.14 -16.65
C VAL A 401 -3.24 22.46 -17.34
N ARG A 402 -2.17 21.79 -16.92
CA ARG A 402 -0.86 21.87 -17.59
C ARG A 402 -0.74 20.68 -18.53
N ALA A 403 -0.27 20.92 -19.76
CA ALA A 403 0.02 19.81 -20.67
C ALA A 403 0.96 18.81 -19.96
N PRO A 404 0.66 17.50 -19.98
CA PRO A 404 1.60 16.53 -19.45
C PRO A 404 2.93 16.72 -20.18
N PRO A 405 4.08 16.60 -19.48
CA PRO A 405 5.35 16.51 -20.20
C PRO A 405 5.21 15.39 -21.25
N PRO A 406 5.73 15.57 -22.47
CA PRO A 406 5.68 14.52 -23.48
C PRO A 406 6.22 13.23 -22.85
N LEU A 407 5.55 12.09 -23.10
CA LEU A 407 6.00 10.77 -22.65
C LEU A 407 7.46 10.60 -23.05
N GLN A 408 8.38 10.83 -22.12
CA GLN A 408 9.78 10.55 -22.35
C GLN A 408 9.95 9.05 -22.16
N PRO A 409 10.64 8.35 -23.09
CA PRO A 409 11.04 6.98 -22.84
C PRO A 409 11.80 6.94 -21.51
N ALA A 410 11.50 5.93 -20.68
CA ALA A 410 12.08 5.77 -19.36
C ALA A 410 13.60 5.98 -19.44
N ARG A 411 14.11 7.07 -18.84
CA ARG A 411 15.55 7.28 -18.77
C ARG A 411 16.12 6.25 -17.79
N PRO A 412 17.19 5.53 -18.16
CA PRO A 412 17.87 4.65 -17.22
C PRO A 412 18.32 5.47 -16.01
N ALA A 413 18.10 4.94 -14.81
CA ALA A 413 18.52 5.56 -13.57
C ALA A 413 20.06 5.47 -13.46
N ALA A 414 20.75 6.43 -14.06
CA ALA A 414 22.13 6.74 -13.78
C ALA A 414 22.38 8.22 -14.12
N GLU A 415 23.28 8.83 -13.36
CA GLU A 415 23.73 10.24 -13.41
C GLU A 415 22.82 11.27 -12.72
N THR A 416 23.11 11.45 -11.44
CA THR A 416 23.23 12.78 -10.82
C THR A 416 23.77 13.79 -11.83
N ARG A 417 22.92 14.72 -12.29
CA ARG A 417 23.41 15.94 -12.95
C ARG A 417 22.59 17.17 -12.59
N ALA A 418 23.34 18.10 -11.99
CA ALA A 418 23.22 19.54 -11.91
C ALA A 418 22.08 20.23 -12.68
N ALA A 419 21.54 21.26 -12.02
CA ALA A 419 20.47 22.17 -12.42
C ALA A 419 20.38 22.50 -13.92
N PRO A 420 19.17 22.53 -14.52
CA PRO A 420 19.02 22.95 -15.90
C PRO A 420 18.94 24.49 -16.03
N ARG A 421 19.87 25.06 -16.81
CA ARG A 421 19.70 26.37 -17.44
C ARG A 421 18.55 26.32 -18.44
N ARG A 422 17.65 27.30 -18.35
CA ARG A 422 16.52 27.52 -19.26
C ARG A 422 16.99 27.92 -20.66
N THR A 423 16.45 27.29 -21.70
CA THR A 423 16.17 27.95 -22.98
C THR A 423 14.78 27.53 -23.46
N ARG A 424 14.07 28.49 -24.05
CA ARG A 424 12.65 28.46 -24.41
C ARG A 424 12.56 28.64 -25.91
N THR A 425 11.87 27.75 -26.62
CA THR A 425 11.26 28.06 -27.92
C THR A 425 9.93 27.35 -28.07
N ALA A 426 8.99 28.07 -28.68
CA ALA A 426 7.62 27.66 -28.92
C ALA A 426 7.45 27.18 -30.36
N SER A 427 6.59 26.20 -30.58
CA SER A 427 5.69 26.17 -31.75
C SER A 427 4.63 25.09 -31.54
N GLY A 428 3.38 25.43 -31.89
CA GLY A 428 2.23 24.57 -31.71
C GLY A 428 2.12 23.51 -32.80
N THR A 429 1.46 22.40 -32.49
CA THR A 429 0.93 21.49 -33.51
C THR A 429 -0.31 20.79 -32.97
N ARG A 430 -1.40 20.83 -33.74
CA ARG A 430 -2.66 20.11 -33.52
C ARG A 430 -2.45 18.64 -33.84
N TRP A 431 -3.02 17.74 -33.04
CA TRP A 431 -2.99 16.29 -33.32
C TRP A 431 -4.38 15.68 -33.34
N THR A 432 -4.67 14.99 -34.44
CA THR A 432 -5.78 14.06 -34.67
C THR A 432 -5.48 12.71 -34.03
N ALA A 433 -6.50 12.03 -33.49
CA ALA A 433 -6.39 10.74 -32.82
C ALA A 433 -5.82 9.63 -33.75
N PRO A 434 -4.94 8.73 -33.27
CA PRO A 434 -4.50 7.60 -34.07
C PRO A 434 -5.54 6.48 -34.07
N ALA A 435 -5.73 5.92 -35.27
CA ALA A 435 -6.57 4.77 -35.56
C ALA A 435 -6.10 3.50 -34.84
N ARG A 436 -7.06 2.60 -34.56
CA ARG A 436 -6.84 1.27 -33.97
C ARG A 436 -5.80 0.48 -34.77
N ALA A 437 -4.71 0.09 -34.11
CA ALA A 437 -3.80 -0.93 -34.61
C ALA A 437 -4.28 -2.32 -34.12
N SER A 438 -4.55 -3.20 -35.08
CA SER A 438 -4.86 -4.61 -34.90
C SER A 438 -3.68 -5.36 -34.28
N THR A 439 -3.93 -6.10 -33.19
CA THR A 439 -2.95 -7.00 -32.57
C THR A 439 -2.97 -8.36 -33.26
N THR A 440 -1.98 -8.60 -34.12
CA THR A 440 -1.56 -9.97 -34.47
C THR A 440 -0.89 -10.61 -33.26
N ARG A 441 -1.44 -11.74 -32.79
CA ARG A 441 -0.87 -12.57 -31.72
C ARG A 441 0.46 -13.19 -32.17
N SER A 442 1.55 -12.79 -31.53
CA SER A 442 2.76 -13.61 -31.38
C SER A 442 2.99 -13.81 -29.88
N GLY A 443 3.14 -15.06 -29.45
CA GLY A 443 3.31 -15.42 -28.05
C GLY A 443 4.55 -14.77 -27.42
N GLY A 444 4.35 -14.09 -26.30
CA GLY A 444 5.42 -13.50 -25.52
C GLY A 444 4.87 -12.82 -24.27
N CYS A 445 5.30 -13.31 -23.10
CA CYS A 445 5.19 -12.70 -21.78
C CYS A 445 3.92 -11.89 -21.44
N ARG A 446 2.94 -12.57 -20.83
CA ARG A 446 2.11 -11.98 -19.77
C ARG A 446 1.99 -12.95 -18.59
#